data_AF-A0A1H8EK27-F1
#
_entry.id   AF-A0A1H8EK27-F1
#
_cell.length_a   1.000
_cell.length_b   1.000
_cell.length_c   1.000
_cell.angle_alpha   90.00
_cell.angle_beta   90.00
_cell.angle_gamma   90.00
#
_symmetry.space_group_name_H-M   'P 1'
#
loop_
_entity.id
_entity.type
_entity.pdbx_description
1 polymer ?
#
loop_
_entity_poly.entity_id
_entity_poly.type
_entity_poly.pdbx_seq_one_letter_code
_entity_poly.pdbx_strand_id
1 'polypeptide(L)'
;MPSFSARCRPALFALAALALLTGAATAQPGATKFDFDIPSQPLAHAVNHIGQITGTSVLIEGEGDGLTSPPLEGSMTIDAALQSVLRDSRGRYRFTAQGSLVVELPARTRATTPAEGATVTLDTVVVTASGYVQQLTDAPATMTVIRGEDLTARPIADALRDVPGLSVGVSGRDGGSPITLRGMGQPYVLFMVDGKPLSASEEAAYNGNGTGSKSGFLPPAAAIDRIEVIRGPMSALYGSAALGGVVNVITRPVPESWSGNADLGLSPDTGSTEARFMYGGPLIRDRLGLMLYGGRSDRQGRLPPDGSALRRGHSERVNLVGRLSWNLTRDHSLDLDLWRSRQRFEHGAGGGRIRDNGASLTHRIRWSAGAETVSFLFRETTDFDADYQSGHDALTFSTRSSLPWGPHHLTFGFEHRH
;
A
#
# COMPACT_ATOMS: atom_id res chain seq x y z
N MET A 1 6.14 -56.34 36.58
CA MET A 1 6.97 -56.10 35.38
C MET A 1 6.44 -54.87 34.66
N PRO A 2 7.19 -53.75 34.60
CA PRO A 2 6.71 -52.45 34.12
C PRO A 2 7.33 -52.03 32.77
N SER A 3 6.95 -50.81 32.33
CA SER A 3 7.53 -49.93 31.28
C SER A 3 6.89 -50.06 29.89
N PHE A 4 6.57 -49.01 29.13
CA PHE A 4 7.12 -47.65 29.08
C PHE A 4 6.02 -46.59 28.83
N SER A 5 6.08 -45.50 29.59
CA SER A 5 5.41 -44.23 29.32
C SER A 5 6.34 -43.28 28.59
N ALA A 6 5.90 -42.64 27.50
CA ALA A 6 6.62 -41.52 26.89
C ALA A 6 5.74 -40.26 26.90
N ARG A 7 6.05 -39.36 27.84
CA ARG A 7 5.61 -37.96 27.85
C ARG A 7 6.60 -37.16 27.00
N CYS A 8 6.13 -36.41 26.01
CA CYS A 8 6.92 -35.34 25.38
C CYS A 8 6.43 -33.98 25.88
N ARG A 9 7.37 -33.18 26.40
CA ARG A 9 7.20 -31.85 27.01
C ARG A 9 7.22 -30.77 25.90
N PRO A 10 6.57 -29.60 26.10
CA PRO A 10 6.72 -28.47 25.19
C PRO A 10 8.05 -27.75 25.47
N ALA A 11 8.78 -27.40 24.41
CA ALA A 11 10.00 -26.62 24.48
C ALA A 11 9.67 -25.12 24.58
N LEU A 12 10.13 -24.48 25.67
CA LEU A 12 10.30 -23.03 25.77
C LEU A 12 11.36 -22.59 24.75
N PHE A 13 11.05 -21.60 23.92
CA PHE A 13 12.07 -20.84 23.18
C PHE A 13 12.23 -19.46 23.80
N ALA A 14 13.48 -19.15 24.14
CA ALA A 14 13.91 -17.95 24.84
C ALA A 14 13.90 -16.72 23.91
N LEU A 15 13.43 -15.61 24.48
CA LEU A 15 13.49 -14.27 23.91
C LEU A 15 14.94 -13.75 24.01
N ALA A 16 15.60 -13.49 22.89
CA ALA A 16 16.87 -12.77 22.85
C ALA A 16 16.65 -11.40 22.20
N ALA A 17 16.53 -10.37 23.04
CA ALA A 17 16.54 -8.97 22.62
C ALA A 17 18.01 -8.53 22.47
N LEU A 18 18.42 -8.17 21.25
CA LEU A 18 19.73 -7.59 20.97
C LEU A 18 19.53 -6.09 20.69
N ALA A 19 19.84 -5.26 21.68
CA ALA A 19 19.89 -3.81 21.54
C ALA A 19 21.24 -3.41 20.95
N LEU A 20 21.25 -2.79 19.76
CA LEU A 20 22.40 -2.08 19.21
C LEU A 20 22.06 -0.59 19.16
N LEU A 21 22.62 0.15 20.11
CA LEU A 21 22.73 1.60 20.05
C LEU A 21 23.90 1.97 19.12
N THR A 22 23.61 2.64 18.01
CA THR A 22 24.61 3.41 17.28
C THR A 22 24.06 4.82 17.06
N GLY A 23 24.77 5.81 17.60
CA GLY A 23 24.42 7.23 17.51
C GLY A 23 24.45 7.72 16.07
N ALA A 24 23.35 8.35 15.65
CA ALA A 24 23.29 9.10 14.41
C ALA A 24 23.99 10.46 14.62
N ALA A 25 25.09 10.66 13.91
CA ALA A 25 25.66 11.99 13.72
C ALA A 25 24.74 12.78 12.78
N THR A 26 24.32 13.97 13.23
CA THR A 26 23.53 14.91 12.42
C THR A 26 24.42 15.53 11.34
N ALA A 27 24.27 15.10 10.08
CA ALA A 27 24.87 15.77 8.94
C ALA A 27 23.96 16.92 8.48
N GLN A 28 24.52 18.13 8.38
CA GLN A 28 23.82 19.32 7.93
C GLN A 28 23.56 19.26 6.41
N PRO A 29 22.32 19.50 5.93
CA PRO A 29 22.00 19.47 4.51
C PRO A 29 22.43 20.80 3.86
N GLY A 30 23.62 20.85 3.25
CA GLY A 30 24.08 22.09 2.60
C GLY A 30 25.12 21.96 1.49
N ALA A 31 25.64 20.76 1.19
CA ALA A 31 26.79 20.61 0.30
C ALA A 31 26.50 19.87 -1.03
N THR A 32 25.37 19.18 -1.16
CA THR A 32 25.06 18.40 -2.37
C THR A 32 24.47 19.31 -3.46
N LYS A 33 25.04 19.23 -4.67
CA LYS A 33 24.53 19.92 -5.86
C LYS A 33 23.61 18.99 -6.64
N PHE A 34 22.55 19.56 -7.21
CA PHE A 34 21.58 18.90 -8.04
C PHE A 34 21.45 19.66 -9.36
N ASP A 35 21.19 18.95 -10.45
CA ASP A 35 20.96 19.54 -11.76
C ASP A 35 19.47 19.85 -11.92
N PHE A 36 19.17 21.13 -12.11
CA PHE A 36 17.80 21.60 -12.29
C PHE A 36 17.55 22.04 -13.73
N ASP A 37 16.38 21.68 -14.25
CA ASP A 37 15.84 22.13 -15.53
C ASP A 37 14.32 22.33 -15.33
N ILE A 38 13.96 23.43 -14.68
CA ILE A 38 12.58 23.75 -14.29
C ILE A 38 12.16 25.02 -15.06
N PRO A 39 11.19 24.93 -16.00
CA PRO A 39 10.69 26.11 -16.68
C PRO A 39 9.89 27.01 -15.74
N SER A 40 9.67 28.27 -16.14
CA SER A 40 8.82 29.21 -15.41
C SER A 40 7.41 28.63 -15.24
N GLN A 41 6.99 28.45 -13.99
CA GLN A 41 5.72 27.80 -13.64
C GLN A 41 5.17 28.36 -12.33
N PRO A 42 3.92 28.04 -11.91
CA PRO A 42 3.40 28.54 -10.66
C PRO A 42 4.28 28.08 -9.49
N LEU A 43 4.50 28.99 -8.54
CA LEU A 43 5.57 28.88 -7.54
C LEU A 43 5.51 27.60 -6.72
N ALA A 44 4.29 27.19 -6.32
CA ALA A 44 4.09 25.95 -5.59
C ALA A 44 4.55 24.72 -6.38
N HIS A 45 4.34 24.70 -7.70
CA HIS A 45 4.82 23.62 -8.56
C HIS A 45 6.34 23.61 -8.64
N ALA A 46 7.01 24.76 -8.74
CA ALA A 46 8.48 24.83 -8.76
C ALA A 46 9.12 24.36 -7.46
N VAL A 47 8.56 24.75 -6.32
CA VAL A 47 9.01 24.29 -5.00
C VAL A 47 8.84 22.77 -4.84
N ASN A 48 7.71 22.22 -5.29
CA ASN A 48 7.48 20.78 -5.29
C ASN A 48 8.44 20.03 -6.24
N HIS A 49 8.71 20.59 -7.42
CA HIS A 49 9.63 20.00 -8.39
C HIS A 49 11.08 19.97 -7.87
N ILE A 50 11.51 21.01 -7.12
CA ILE A 50 12.78 20.98 -6.37
C ILE A 50 12.80 19.82 -5.36
N GLY A 51 11.72 19.63 -4.60
CA GLY A 51 11.57 18.52 -3.67
C GLY A 51 11.71 17.14 -4.34
N GLN A 52 11.09 16.97 -5.51
CA GLN A 52 11.17 15.74 -6.31
C GLN A 52 12.59 15.46 -6.82
N ILE A 53 13.29 16.47 -7.36
CA ILE A 53 14.66 16.33 -7.86
C ILE A 53 15.63 16.01 -6.72
N THR A 54 15.41 16.60 -5.55
CA THR A 54 16.32 16.50 -4.40
C THR A 54 15.98 15.36 -3.44
N GLY A 55 14.85 14.66 -3.64
CA GLY A 55 14.34 13.65 -2.71
C GLY A 55 13.90 14.21 -1.35
N THR A 56 13.70 15.52 -1.25
CA THR A 56 13.34 16.20 0.01
C THR A 56 11.83 16.36 0.11
N SER A 57 11.22 15.89 1.21
CA SER A 57 9.79 16.15 1.48
C SER A 57 9.54 17.64 1.68
N VAL A 58 8.60 18.21 0.94
CA VAL A 58 8.29 19.64 0.99
C VAL A 58 6.90 19.89 1.56
N LEU A 59 6.81 20.80 2.54
CA LEU A 59 5.59 21.35 3.09
C LEU A 59 5.50 22.83 2.70
N ILE A 60 4.38 23.26 2.12
CA ILE A 60 4.14 24.66 1.76
C ILE A 60 3.05 25.20 2.68
N GLU A 61 3.34 26.29 3.39
CA GLU A 61 2.40 26.98 4.28
C GLU A 61 1.99 28.32 3.64
N GLY A 62 0.70 28.55 3.38
CA GLY A 62 0.15 29.76 2.76
C GLY A 62 -0.42 29.57 1.34
N GLU A 63 -1.18 30.54 0.85
CA GLU A 63 -1.77 30.52 -0.51
C GLU A 63 -0.79 31.12 -1.53
N GLY A 64 -0.21 30.26 -2.39
CA GLY A 64 0.68 30.64 -3.49
C GLY A 64 -0.04 31.05 -4.78
N ASP A 65 -1.35 31.30 -4.73
CA ASP A 65 -2.20 31.51 -5.90
C ASP A 65 -1.84 32.79 -6.67
N GLY A 66 -1.47 32.60 -7.93
CA GLY A 66 -1.03 33.66 -8.85
C GLY A 66 0.45 34.04 -8.71
N LEU A 67 1.23 33.36 -7.86
CA LEU A 67 2.69 33.53 -7.81
C LEU A 67 3.35 32.60 -8.82
N THR A 68 4.27 33.14 -9.60
CA THR A 68 5.08 32.38 -10.57
C THR A 68 6.53 32.40 -10.16
N SER A 69 7.20 31.28 -10.38
CA SER A 69 8.64 31.15 -10.22
C SER A 69 9.37 31.53 -11.52
N PRO A 70 10.57 32.14 -11.44
CA PRO A 70 11.47 32.24 -12.58
C PRO A 70 11.96 30.84 -13.00
N PRO A 71 12.42 30.66 -14.26
CA PRO A 71 13.03 29.41 -14.69
C PRO A 71 14.30 29.12 -13.88
N LEU A 72 14.55 27.85 -13.61
CA LEU A 72 15.70 27.36 -12.85
C LEU A 72 16.48 26.36 -13.70
N GLU A 73 17.66 26.76 -14.16
CA GLU A 73 18.54 25.94 -14.99
C GLU A 73 19.95 25.86 -14.39
N GLY A 74 20.53 24.66 -14.39
CA GLY A 74 21.93 24.41 -14.02
C GLY A 74 22.13 23.69 -12.69
N SER A 75 23.40 23.43 -12.35
CA SER A 75 23.81 22.64 -11.19
C SER A 75 23.99 23.53 -9.95
N MET A 76 23.13 23.38 -8.93
CA MET A 76 23.18 24.20 -7.71
C MET A 76 22.70 23.43 -6.46
N THR A 77 22.91 24.02 -5.28
CA THR A 77 22.43 23.43 -4.02
C THR A 77 20.94 23.72 -3.81
N ILE A 78 20.30 22.96 -2.92
CA ILE A 78 18.88 23.16 -2.56
C ILE A 78 18.64 24.60 -2.08
N ASP A 79 19.52 25.13 -1.23
CA ASP A 79 19.46 26.53 -0.79
C ASP A 79 19.53 27.52 -1.95
N ALA A 80 20.45 27.33 -2.90
CA ALA A 80 20.58 28.21 -4.04
C ALA A 80 19.34 28.15 -4.97
N ALA A 81 18.78 26.95 -5.16
CA ALA A 81 17.56 26.73 -5.92
C ALA A 81 16.35 27.45 -5.28
N LEU A 82 16.17 27.28 -3.97
CA LEU A 82 15.07 27.92 -3.24
C LEU A 82 15.20 29.44 -3.18
N GLN A 83 16.41 29.97 -3.00
CA GLN A 83 16.66 31.41 -3.06
C GLN A 83 16.36 32.00 -4.44
N SER A 84 16.61 31.24 -5.51
CA SER A 84 16.27 31.67 -6.87
C SER A 84 14.75 31.68 -7.09
N VAL A 85 14.08 30.57 -6.74
CA VAL A 85 12.64 30.38 -6.99
C VAL A 85 11.76 31.27 -6.10
N LEU A 86 12.17 31.56 -4.87
CA LEU A 86 11.41 32.39 -3.92
C LEU A 86 11.75 33.89 -4.00
N ARG A 87 12.63 34.30 -4.90
CA ARG A 87 13.15 35.68 -4.98
C ARG A 87 12.02 36.72 -5.08
N ASP A 88 11.03 36.46 -5.92
CA ASP A 88 9.97 37.42 -6.24
C ASP A 88 8.69 37.21 -5.42
N SER A 89 8.63 36.13 -4.63
CA SER A 89 7.43 35.72 -3.91
C SER A 89 7.35 36.19 -2.46
N ARG A 90 8.43 36.79 -1.92
CA ARG A 90 8.62 37.08 -0.49
C ARG A 90 8.46 35.85 0.42
N GLY A 91 8.50 34.65 -0.14
CA GLY A 91 8.43 33.41 0.60
C GLY A 91 9.70 33.17 1.41
N ARG A 92 9.57 32.49 2.54
CA ARG A 92 10.69 32.04 3.38
C ARG A 92 10.75 30.52 3.35
N TYR A 93 11.90 29.97 3.71
CA TYR A 93 12.04 28.53 3.85
C TYR A 93 12.87 28.17 5.08
N ARG A 94 12.64 26.97 5.61
CA ARG A 94 13.39 26.37 6.71
C ARG A 94 13.43 24.85 6.57
N PHE A 95 14.48 24.22 7.07
CA PHE A 95 14.56 22.76 7.17
C PHE A 95 14.13 22.30 8.58
N THR A 96 13.40 21.19 8.66
CA THR A 96 13.06 20.54 9.93
C THR A 96 14.22 19.69 10.43
N ALA A 97 14.21 19.34 11.72
CA ALA A 97 15.21 18.43 12.30
C ALA A 97 15.19 17.03 11.67
N GLN A 98 14.08 16.64 11.02
CA GLN A 98 13.89 15.39 10.31
C GLN A 98 14.26 15.47 8.82
N GLY A 99 14.79 16.61 8.35
CA GLY A 99 15.26 16.79 6.97
C GLY A 99 14.18 17.20 5.96
N SER A 100 12.97 17.55 6.40
CA SER A 100 11.92 18.07 5.52
C SER A 100 12.08 19.57 5.29
N LEU A 101 11.70 20.05 4.11
CA LEU A 101 11.70 21.47 3.74
C LEU A 101 10.32 22.08 4.01
N VAL A 102 10.26 23.17 4.77
CA VAL A 102 9.03 23.97 4.95
C VAL A 102 9.22 25.31 4.22
N VAL A 103 8.29 25.65 3.33
CA VAL A 103 8.26 26.91 2.58
C VAL A 103 7.03 27.71 3.01
N GLU A 104 7.24 28.87 3.61
CA GLU A 104 6.21 29.79 4.09
C GLU A 104 5.98 30.89 3.04
N LEU A 105 4.79 30.91 2.44
CA LEU A 105 4.37 31.91 1.45
C LEU A 105 3.47 32.98 2.11
N PRO A 106 3.53 34.25 1.66
CA PRO A 106 2.70 35.30 2.23
C PRO A 106 1.22 35.07 1.93
N ALA A 107 0.40 34.88 2.96
CA ALA A 107 -1.05 34.81 2.81
C ALA A 107 -1.63 36.15 2.33
N ARG A 108 -2.59 36.13 1.40
CA ARG A 108 -3.41 37.31 1.13
C ARG A 108 -4.27 37.58 2.36
N THR A 109 -4.11 38.75 2.97
CA THR A 109 -4.96 39.21 4.06
C THR A 109 -6.38 39.44 3.54
N ARG A 110 -7.21 38.39 3.48
CA ARG A 110 -8.66 38.56 3.46
C ARG A 110 -9.08 38.69 4.91
N ALA A 111 -9.61 39.86 5.27
CA ALA A 111 -10.11 40.12 6.61
C ALA A 111 -11.27 39.16 6.92
N THR A 112 -10.94 38.07 7.62
CA THR A 112 -11.92 37.18 8.25
C THR A 112 -11.31 36.68 9.56
N THR A 113 -12.07 36.83 10.63
CA THR A 113 -11.85 36.44 12.02
C THR A 113 -11.17 35.05 12.16
N PRO A 114 -10.25 34.86 13.13
CA PRO A 114 -9.44 33.65 13.18
C PRO A 114 -10.27 32.45 13.65
N ALA A 115 -10.37 31.45 12.78
CA ALA A 115 -10.67 30.07 13.16
C ALA A 115 -9.37 29.28 13.06
N GLU A 116 -8.94 28.76 14.20
CA GLU A 116 -7.74 27.97 14.41
C GLU A 116 -7.85 26.59 13.73
N GLY A 117 -6.83 26.21 12.95
CA GLY A 117 -6.61 24.82 12.53
C GLY A 117 -7.26 24.36 11.22
N ALA A 118 -7.03 25.04 10.10
CA ALA A 118 -7.28 24.45 8.78
C ALA A 118 -5.95 23.95 8.17
N THR A 119 -5.63 22.68 8.41
CA THR A 119 -4.63 21.95 7.63
C THR A 119 -5.09 21.89 6.18
N VAL A 120 -4.34 22.51 5.27
CA VAL A 120 -4.54 22.34 3.82
C VAL A 120 -3.99 20.97 3.43
N THR A 121 -4.89 20.02 3.15
CA THR A 121 -4.55 18.70 2.63
C THR A 121 -4.05 18.85 1.19
N LEU A 122 -2.77 18.53 0.94
CA LEU A 122 -2.23 18.47 -0.43
C LEU A 122 -3.04 17.48 -1.30
N ASP A 123 -3.21 17.86 -2.57
CA ASP A 123 -3.70 16.95 -3.62
C ASP A 123 -2.80 15.72 -3.68
N THR A 124 -3.40 14.57 -3.40
CA THR A 124 -2.68 13.30 -3.42
C THR A 124 -2.46 12.91 -4.88
N VAL A 125 -1.20 12.76 -5.25
CA VAL A 125 -0.80 12.13 -6.50
C VAL A 125 -0.92 10.62 -6.31
N VAL A 126 -1.77 9.96 -7.09
CA VAL A 126 -2.14 8.55 -6.88
C VAL A 126 -1.75 7.75 -8.12
N VAL A 127 -0.92 6.72 -7.96
CA VAL A 127 -0.66 5.76 -9.03
C VAL A 127 -1.77 4.72 -9.01
N THR A 128 -2.86 5.03 -9.73
CA THR A 128 -3.99 4.12 -9.83
C THR A 128 -3.59 2.84 -10.55
N ALA A 129 -4.40 1.80 -10.39
CA ALA A 129 -4.30 0.52 -11.08
C ALA A 129 -4.26 0.61 -12.64
N SER A 130 -4.45 1.80 -13.23
CA SER A 130 -4.12 2.11 -14.63
C SER A 130 -2.61 2.04 -14.93
N GLY A 131 -1.75 2.11 -13.92
CA GLY A 131 -0.30 2.08 -14.03
C GLY A 131 0.33 3.46 -14.18
N TYR A 132 -0.42 4.55 -14.04
CA TYR A 132 0.10 5.92 -14.15
C TYR A 132 -0.18 6.77 -12.91
N VAL A 133 0.77 7.66 -12.65
CA VAL A 133 0.68 8.78 -11.72
C VAL A 133 -0.42 9.72 -12.21
N GLN A 134 -1.62 9.67 -11.62
CA GLN A 134 -2.69 10.62 -11.93
C GLN A 134 -2.98 11.45 -10.68
N GLN A 135 -3.12 12.77 -10.83
CA GLN A 135 -3.63 13.61 -9.75
C GLN A 135 -5.08 13.20 -9.45
N LEU A 136 -5.46 13.17 -8.18
CA LEU A 136 -6.81 12.80 -7.72
C LEU A 136 -7.92 13.61 -8.41
N THR A 137 -7.60 14.81 -8.90
CA THR A 137 -8.46 15.76 -9.62
C THR A 137 -8.82 15.35 -11.05
N ASP A 138 -8.01 14.53 -11.72
CA ASP A 138 -8.21 14.12 -13.14
C ASP A 138 -8.79 12.70 -13.29
N ALA A 139 -8.97 11.96 -12.20
CA ALA A 139 -9.43 10.57 -12.25
C ALA A 139 -10.91 10.49 -12.68
N PRO A 140 -11.25 9.76 -13.78
CA PRO A 140 -12.61 9.69 -14.32
C PRO A 140 -13.62 8.89 -13.48
N ALA A 141 -13.27 8.51 -12.24
CA ALA A 141 -14.12 7.80 -11.29
C ALA A 141 -13.92 8.32 -9.87
N THR A 142 -14.95 8.24 -9.02
CA THR A 142 -14.89 8.73 -7.63
C THR A 142 -13.94 7.87 -6.80
N MET A 143 -12.67 8.26 -6.74
CA MET A 143 -11.63 7.56 -5.99
C MET A 143 -11.59 8.00 -4.53
N THR A 144 -11.18 7.10 -3.64
CA THR A 144 -10.80 7.41 -2.25
C THR A 144 -9.44 6.80 -2.00
N VAL A 145 -8.54 7.53 -1.35
CA VAL A 145 -7.22 7.02 -0.96
C VAL A 145 -7.10 7.05 0.55
N ILE A 146 -6.68 5.91 1.11
CA ILE A 146 -6.34 5.77 2.53
C ILE A 146 -4.83 5.62 2.60
N ARG A 147 -4.14 6.51 3.32
CA ARG A 147 -2.68 6.43 3.44
C ARG A 147 -2.30 5.35 4.45
N GLY A 148 -1.12 4.75 4.27
CA GLY A 148 -0.61 3.69 5.13
C GLY A 148 -0.40 4.15 6.58
N GLU A 149 -0.10 5.42 6.78
CA GLU A 149 -0.03 6.06 8.11
C GLU A 149 -1.36 5.97 8.87
N ASP A 150 -2.51 6.13 8.18
CA ASP A 150 -3.84 6.02 8.77
C ASP A 150 -4.22 4.57 9.14
N LEU A 151 -3.49 3.58 8.61
CA LEU A 151 -3.68 2.15 8.88
C LEU A 151 -2.91 1.66 10.12
N THR A 152 -1.97 2.45 10.65
CA THR A 152 -1.13 2.03 11.77
C THR A 152 -1.92 1.87 13.07
N ALA A 153 -3.05 2.57 13.22
CA ALA A 153 -3.84 2.58 14.45
C ALA A 153 -5.02 1.58 14.46
N ARG A 154 -5.32 0.89 13.36
CA ARG A 154 -6.52 0.03 13.26
C ARG A 154 -6.43 -1.06 12.19
N PRO A 155 -7.23 -2.14 12.28
CA PRO A 155 -7.37 -3.12 11.22
C PRO A 155 -7.75 -2.49 9.87
N ILE A 156 -7.20 -3.02 8.76
CA ILE A 156 -7.52 -2.56 7.39
C ILE A 156 -9.03 -2.56 7.12
N ALA A 157 -9.72 -3.59 7.61
CA ALA A 157 -11.17 -3.71 7.49
C ALA A 157 -11.92 -2.54 8.15
N ASP A 158 -11.39 -1.96 9.24
CA ASP A 158 -11.99 -0.81 9.90
C ASP A 158 -11.68 0.48 9.13
N ALA A 159 -10.46 0.63 8.60
CA ALA A 159 -10.09 1.78 7.77
C ALA A 159 -10.93 1.86 6.49
N LEU A 160 -11.29 0.72 5.91
CA LEU A 160 -12.16 0.67 4.73
C LEU A 160 -13.60 1.15 5.01
N ARG A 161 -14.09 1.08 6.26
CA ARG A 161 -15.44 1.56 6.61
C ARG A 161 -15.61 3.07 6.45
N ASP A 162 -14.51 3.82 6.48
CA ASP A 162 -14.53 5.28 6.29
C ASP A 162 -14.77 5.67 4.81
N VAL A 163 -14.70 4.70 3.88
CA VAL A 163 -14.91 4.94 2.45
C VAL A 163 -16.41 5.00 2.13
N PRO A 164 -16.93 6.13 1.58
CA PRO A 164 -18.35 6.24 1.31
C PRO A 164 -18.85 5.22 0.28
N GLY A 165 -19.91 4.50 0.63
CA GLY A 165 -20.49 3.42 -0.17
C GLY A 165 -19.83 2.06 0.04
N LEU A 166 -18.77 1.97 0.85
CA LEU A 166 -18.17 0.72 1.27
C LEU A 166 -18.78 0.28 2.60
N SER A 167 -19.17 -0.99 2.71
CA SER A 167 -19.59 -1.57 3.98
C SER A 167 -18.82 -2.85 4.25
N VAL A 168 -18.33 -2.96 5.49
CA VAL A 168 -17.60 -4.14 5.98
C VAL A 168 -18.53 -4.90 6.91
N GLY A 169 -18.99 -6.06 6.43
CA GLY A 169 -19.89 -6.93 7.17
C GLY A 169 -19.22 -7.61 8.36
N VAL A 170 -20.05 -8.23 9.19
CA VAL A 170 -19.60 -9.03 10.33
C VAL A 170 -18.77 -10.20 9.80
N SER A 171 -17.68 -10.54 10.52
CA SER A 171 -16.80 -11.62 10.11
C SER A 171 -17.59 -12.91 9.88
N GLY A 172 -17.44 -13.48 8.69
CA GLY A 172 -18.15 -14.70 8.27
C GLY A 172 -17.58 -15.96 8.92
N ARG A 173 -18.03 -17.13 8.43
CA ARG A 173 -17.63 -18.47 8.93
C ARG A 173 -16.11 -18.66 9.00
N ASP A 174 -15.35 -17.99 8.14
CA ASP A 174 -13.91 -18.17 8.03
C ASP A 174 -13.09 -17.09 8.77
N GLY A 175 -13.76 -16.18 9.48
CA GLY A 175 -13.16 -15.03 10.18
C GLY A 175 -12.68 -13.90 9.26
N GLY A 176 -12.94 -14.00 7.96
CA GLY A 176 -12.82 -12.90 7.01
C GLY A 176 -14.00 -11.92 7.16
N SER A 177 -13.77 -10.63 6.93
CA SER A 177 -14.85 -9.64 6.93
C SER A 177 -15.27 -9.37 5.49
N PRO A 178 -16.52 -9.69 5.09
CA PRO A 178 -16.98 -9.46 3.74
C PRO A 178 -17.05 -7.95 3.47
N ILE A 179 -16.50 -7.55 2.33
CA ILE A 179 -16.52 -6.15 1.89
C ILE A 179 -17.54 -6.04 0.77
N THR A 180 -18.44 -5.06 0.90
CA THR A 180 -19.41 -4.71 -0.14
C THR A 180 -19.20 -3.27 -0.56
N LEU A 181 -19.43 -2.97 -1.85
CA LEU A 181 -19.25 -1.64 -2.42
C LEU A 181 -20.48 -1.27 -3.23
N ARG A 182 -21.17 -0.19 -2.84
CA ARG A 182 -22.46 0.27 -3.40
C ARG A 182 -23.52 -0.84 -3.45
N GLY A 183 -23.59 -1.66 -2.39
CA GLY A 183 -24.54 -2.78 -2.29
C GLY A 183 -24.15 -4.02 -3.09
N MET A 184 -23.06 -3.98 -3.86
CA MET A 184 -22.52 -5.14 -4.55
C MET A 184 -21.65 -5.97 -3.60
N GLY A 185 -21.87 -7.28 -3.60
CA GLY A 185 -21.11 -8.23 -2.79
C GLY A 185 -19.64 -8.34 -3.21
N GLN A 186 -18.83 -8.98 -2.37
CA GLN A 186 -17.40 -9.21 -2.59
C GLN A 186 -17.05 -9.82 -3.97
N PRO A 187 -17.84 -10.75 -4.57
CA PRO A 187 -17.55 -11.27 -5.92
C PRO A 187 -17.55 -10.22 -7.04
N TYR A 188 -18.12 -9.04 -6.77
CA TYR A 188 -18.21 -7.92 -7.71
C TYR A 188 -17.28 -6.77 -7.33
N VAL A 189 -16.40 -6.96 -6.35
CA VAL A 189 -15.38 -5.99 -5.95
C VAL A 189 -14.00 -6.61 -6.20
N LEU A 190 -13.25 -6.01 -7.12
CA LEU A 190 -11.92 -6.51 -7.46
C LEU A 190 -10.90 -6.06 -6.42
N PHE A 191 -10.24 -7.02 -5.77
CA PHE A 191 -9.10 -6.78 -4.88
C PHE A 191 -7.79 -6.97 -5.64
N MET A 192 -6.86 -6.05 -5.45
CA MET A 192 -5.51 -6.11 -6.03
C MET A 192 -4.43 -5.74 -5.03
N VAL A 193 -3.23 -6.30 -5.23
CA VAL A 193 -2.00 -5.86 -4.56
C VAL A 193 -1.01 -5.45 -5.64
N ASP A 194 -0.55 -4.21 -5.60
CA ASP A 194 0.33 -3.61 -6.62
C ASP A 194 -0.20 -3.81 -8.05
N GLY A 195 -1.53 -3.68 -8.24
CA GLY A 195 -2.21 -3.87 -9.52
C GLY A 195 -2.38 -5.33 -9.97
N LYS A 196 -1.96 -6.31 -9.18
CA LYS A 196 -2.15 -7.75 -9.46
C LYS A 196 -3.41 -8.25 -8.77
N PRO A 197 -4.35 -8.93 -9.47
CA PRO A 197 -5.60 -9.41 -8.88
C PRO A 197 -5.35 -10.48 -7.81
N LEU A 198 -6.08 -10.40 -6.70
CA LEU A 198 -6.15 -11.44 -5.69
C LEU A 198 -7.28 -12.41 -6.05
N SER A 199 -6.92 -13.62 -6.44
CA SER A 199 -7.83 -14.68 -6.91
C SER A 199 -8.17 -15.61 -5.74
N ALA A 200 -7.13 -16.21 -5.16
CA ALA A 200 -7.05 -17.13 -4.04
C ALA A 200 -8.33 -17.80 -3.51
N SER A 201 -9.14 -17.12 -2.69
CA SER A 201 -9.96 -17.84 -1.70
C SER A 201 -11.45 -17.96 -1.95
N GLU A 202 -12.05 -17.10 -2.79
CA GLU A 202 -13.49 -17.24 -3.13
C GLU A 202 -13.70 -18.23 -4.27
N GLU A 203 -12.77 -18.31 -5.23
CA GLU A 203 -12.87 -19.29 -6.31
C GLU A 203 -12.54 -20.72 -5.83
N ALA A 204 -11.68 -20.84 -4.81
CA ALA A 204 -11.31 -22.13 -4.23
C ALA A 204 -12.33 -22.66 -3.21
N ALA A 205 -13.28 -21.87 -2.74
CA ALA A 205 -14.19 -22.26 -1.66
C ALA A 205 -15.66 -22.21 -2.10
N TYR A 206 -16.42 -23.25 -1.75
CA TYR A 206 -17.84 -23.46 -2.04
C TYR A 206 -18.71 -23.35 -0.79
N ASN A 207 -20.04 -23.26 -0.99
CA ASN A 207 -21.05 -23.27 0.08
C ASN A 207 -20.93 -22.11 1.09
N GLY A 208 -20.46 -20.94 0.63
CA GLY A 208 -20.29 -19.76 1.46
C GLY A 208 -19.02 -19.75 2.32
N ASN A 209 -18.20 -20.80 2.27
CA ASN A 209 -16.83 -20.75 2.74
C ASN A 209 -15.99 -19.90 1.75
N GLY A 210 -14.93 -19.25 2.21
CA GLY A 210 -14.13 -18.27 1.47
C GLY A 210 -14.64 -16.83 1.55
N THR A 211 -15.88 -16.60 2.01
CA THR A 211 -16.50 -15.27 2.10
C THR A 211 -15.70 -14.38 3.07
N GLY A 212 -15.19 -13.24 2.60
CA GLY A 212 -14.33 -12.36 3.41
C GLY A 212 -12.85 -12.72 3.41
N SER A 213 -12.44 -13.79 2.72
CA SER A 213 -11.03 -14.22 2.76
C SER A 213 -10.10 -13.31 1.96
N LYS A 214 -10.58 -12.65 0.89
CA LYS A 214 -9.80 -11.67 0.10
C LYS A 214 -9.30 -10.49 0.96
N SER A 215 -10.09 -10.02 1.93
CA SER A 215 -9.66 -8.98 2.89
C SER A 215 -8.64 -9.49 3.91
N GLY A 216 -8.59 -10.81 4.12
CA GLY A 216 -7.64 -11.48 4.99
C GLY A 216 -6.25 -11.70 4.39
N PHE A 217 -6.14 -11.78 3.07
CA PHE A 217 -4.87 -11.95 2.35
C PHE A 217 -4.17 -10.64 1.99
N LEU A 218 -4.75 -9.49 2.38
CA LEU A 218 -4.10 -8.21 2.19
C LEU A 218 -2.77 -8.12 2.96
N PRO A 219 -1.75 -7.42 2.42
CA PRO A 219 -0.53 -7.12 3.14
C PRO A 219 -0.81 -6.51 4.53
N PRO A 220 0.05 -6.75 5.54
CA PRO A 220 -0.08 -6.09 6.82
C PRO A 220 0.07 -4.57 6.66
N ALA A 221 -0.62 -3.79 7.49
CA ALA A 221 -0.59 -2.32 7.45
C ALA A 221 0.84 -1.73 7.42
N ALA A 222 1.78 -2.34 8.14
CA ALA A 222 3.20 -1.98 8.16
C ALA A 222 3.86 -1.92 6.78
N ALA A 223 3.42 -2.76 5.84
CA ALA A 223 3.94 -2.88 4.49
C ALA A 223 3.10 -2.11 3.45
N ILE A 224 2.00 -1.48 3.87
CA ILE A 224 1.12 -0.73 2.97
C ILE A 224 1.62 0.72 2.90
N ASP A 225 1.75 1.21 1.66
CA ASP A 225 1.95 2.63 1.37
C ASP A 225 0.59 3.35 1.35
N ARG A 226 -0.38 2.78 0.63
CA ARG A 226 -1.75 3.29 0.56
C ARG A 226 -2.74 2.24 0.03
N ILE A 227 -4.02 2.50 0.26
CA ILE A 227 -5.13 1.75 -0.34
C ILE A 227 -5.93 2.69 -1.22
N GLU A 228 -6.15 2.28 -2.46
CA GLU A 228 -6.90 3.02 -3.46
C GLU A 228 -8.24 2.32 -3.69
N VAL A 229 -9.34 3.04 -3.46
CA VAL A 229 -10.69 2.54 -3.69
C VAL A 229 -11.33 3.31 -4.82
N ILE A 230 -11.53 2.65 -5.96
CA ILE A 230 -12.22 3.20 -7.11
C ILE A 230 -13.68 2.73 -7.06
N ARG A 231 -14.59 3.68 -6.95
CA ARG A 231 -16.03 3.40 -6.79
C ARG A 231 -16.74 3.48 -8.12
N GLY A 232 -17.49 2.42 -8.44
CA GLY A 232 -18.27 2.35 -9.67
C GLY A 232 -17.73 1.29 -10.65
N PRO A 233 -18.45 1.07 -11.75
CA PRO A 233 -18.15 -0.02 -12.68
C PRO A 233 -16.82 0.24 -13.40
N MET A 234 -15.81 -0.56 -13.08
CA MET A 234 -14.50 -0.58 -13.74
C MET A 234 -14.37 -1.81 -14.65
N SER A 235 -15.50 -2.39 -15.06
CA SER A 235 -15.55 -3.64 -15.82
C SER A 235 -14.96 -3.53 -17.22
N ALA A 236 -14.96 -2.32 -17.81
CA ALA A 236 -14.27 -2.07 -19.07
C ALA A 236 -12.75 -2.27 -18.97
N LEU A 237 -12.15 -2.03 -17.79
CA LEU A 237 -10.71 -2.15 -17.56
C LEU A 237 -10.30 -3.47 -16.90
N TYR A 238 -11.14 -4.02 -16.01
CA TYR A 238 -10.79 -5.22 -15.23
C TYR A 238 -11.78 -6.38 -15.34
N GLY A 239 -12.78 -6.28 -16.23
CA GLY A 239 -13.77 -7.34 -16.45
C GLY A 239 -14.88 -7.42 -15.40
N SER A 240 -15.62 -8.53 -15.40
CA SER A 240 -16.84 -8.71 -14.58
C SER A 240 -16.62 -8.65 -13.07
N ALA A 241 -15.39 -8.89 -12.59
CA ALA A 241 -15.04 -8.81 -11.16
C ALA A 241 -15.07 -7.38 -10.60
N ALA A 242 -15.05 -6.35 -11.45
CA ALA A 242 -14.97 -4.94 -11.05
C ALA A 242 -16.28 -4.16 -11.28
N LEU A 243 -17.44 -4.84 -11.19
CA LEU A 243 -18.76 -4.22 -11.39
C LEU A 243 -19.14 -3.26 -10.26
N GLY A 244 -18.85 -3.60 -9.01
CA GLY A 244 -19.04 -2.74 -7.84
C GLY A 244 -17.91 -1.73 -7.66
N GLY A 245 -16.70 -2.11 -8.05
CA GLY A 245 -15.51 -1.26 -8.06
C GLY A 245 -14.22 -2.03 -7.79
N VAL A 246 -13.19 -1.31 -7.40
CA VAL A 246 -11.83 -1.82 -7.26
C VAL A 246 -11.23 -1.35 -5.94
N VAL A 247 -10.58 -2.25 -5.21
CA VAL A 247 -9.75 -1.98 -4.04
C VAL A 247 -8.33 -2.43 -4.35
N ASN A 248 -7.42 -1.49 -4.53
CA ASN A 248 -6.03 -1.76 -4.87
C ASN A 248 -5.13 -1.36 -3.68
N VAL A 249 -4.40 -2.32 -3.14
CA VAL A 249 -3.42 -2.08 -2.07
C VAL A 249 -2.06 -1.88 -2.70
N ILE A 250 -1.46 -0.71 -2.46
CA ILE A 250 -0.10 -0.40 -2.89
C ILE A 250 0.84 -0.62 -1.72
N THR A 251 1.84 -1.46 -1.92
CA THR A 251 2.85 -1.78 -0.92
C THR A 251 4.00 -0.78 -0.96
N ARG A 252 4.71 -0.65 0.17
CA ARG A 252 5.89 0.20 0.28
C ARG A 252 7.02 -0.32 -0.63
N PRO A 253 7.80 0.56 -1.27
CA PRO A 253 9.01 0.17 -1.99
C PRO A 253 10.07 -0.36 -1.02
N VAL A 254 11.07 -1.08 -1.54
CA VAL A 254 12.22 -1.49 -0.72
C VAL A 254 12.95 -0.24 -0.18
N PRO A 255 13.17 -0.13 1.13
CA PRO A 255 13.88 1.00 1.71
C PRO A 255 15.29 1.18 1.14
N GLU A 256 15.71 2.44 0.99
CA GLU A 256 17.07 2.79 0.53
C GLU A 256 18.16 2.49 1.58
N SER A 257 17.76 2.31 2.84
CA SER A 257 18.61 1.86 3.93
C SER A 257 17.91 0.78 4.74
N TRP A 258 18.68 -0.10 5.38
CA TRP A 258 18.13 -1.14 6.23
C TRP A 258 17.28 -0.53 7.33
N SER A 259 15.99 -0.82 7.27
CA SER A 259 14.98 -0.31 8.19
C SER A 259 13.84 -1.30 8.32
N GLY A 260 13.08 -1.17 9.40
CA GLY A 260 11.89 -1.97 9.61
C GLY A 260 11.07 -1.45 10.76
N ASN A 261 9.87 -1.99 10.84
CA ASN A 261 8.90 -1.74 11.89
C ASN A 261 8.25 -3.06 12.29
N ALA A 262 7.76 -3.10 13.51
CA ALA A 262 6.94 -4.18 14.01
C ALA A 262 5.83 -3.59 14.87
N ASP A 263 4.62 -4.09 14.67
CA ASP A 263 3.42 -3.62 15.33
C ASP A 263 2.75 -4.78 16.04
N LEU A 264 2.29 -4.53 17.27
CA LEU A 264 1.48 -5.47 18.04
C LEU A 264 0.14 -4.81 18.33
N GLY A 265 -0.94 -5.48 17.94
CA GLY A 265 -2.30 -5.01 18.17
C GLY A 265 -3.06 -5.96 19.09
N LEU A 266 -3.83 -5.38 19.99
CA LEU A 266 -4.75 -6.09 20.88
C LEU A 266 -6.10 -5.38 20.80
N SER A 267 -7.18 -6.15 20.64
CA SER A 267 -8.54 -5.63 20.67
C SER A 267 -9.24 -6.10 21.95
N PRO A 268 -9.31 -5.26 23.01
CA PRO A 268 -9.84 -5.68 24.32
C PRO A 268 -11.27 -6.20 24.26
N ASP A 269 -12.11 -5.61 23.40
CA ASP A 269 -13.53 -5.97 23.25
C ASP A 269 -13.75 -7.40 22.75
N THR A 270 -12.85 -7.90 21.92
CA THR A 270 -12.97 -9.22 21.29
C THR A 270 -11.93 -10.22 21.77
N GLY A 271 -10.83 -9.74 22.38
CA GLY A 271 -9.65 -10.55 22.67
C GLY A 271 -8.84 -10.92 21.42
N SER A 272 -9.03 -10.21 20.30
CA SER A 272 -8.26 -10.42 19.08
C SER A 272 -6.84 -9.89 19.25
N THR A 273 -5.86 -10.56 18.63
CA THR A 273 -4.45 -10.17 18.67
C THR A 273 -3.85 -10.14 17.28
N GLU A 274 -2.88 -9.28 17.07
CA GLU A 274 -2.14 -9.22 15.82
C GLU A 274 -0.69 -8.83 16.06
N ALA A 275 0.19 -9.43 15.27
CA ALA A 275 1.59 -9.09 15.18
C ALA A 275 1.94 -8.91 13.71
N ARG A 276 2.58 -7.80 13.37
CA ARG A 276 2.95 -7.46 12.00
C ARG A 276 4.38 -6.96 11.99
N PHE A 277 5.08 -7.17 10.88
CA PHE A 277 6.40 -6.60 10.68
C PHE A 277 6.67 -6.32 9.21
N MET A 278 7.58 -5.39 8.97
CA MET A 278 8.25 -5.20 7.69
C MET A 278 9.72 -4.89 7.99
N TYR A 279 10.62 -5.49 7.23
CA TYR A 279 12.05 -5.23 7.31
C TYR A 279 12.65 -5.31 5.91
N GLY A 280 13.45 -4.32 5.52
CA GLY A 280 14.04 -4.29 4.19
C GLY A 280 15.15 -3.28 4.06
N GLY A 281 15.90 -3.39 2.97
CA GLY A 281 17.03 -2.53 2.67
C GLY A 281 17.80 -2.97 1.42
N PRO A 282 18.85 -2.23 1.04
CA PRO A 282 19.68 -2.58 -0.11
C PRO A 282 20.61 -3.75 0.21
N LEU A 283 20.57 -4.78 -0.62
CA LEU A 283 21.62 -5.81 -0.72
C LEU A 283 22.84 -5.25 -1.48
N ILE A 284 22.59 -4.50 -2.55
CA ILE A 284 23.56 -3.74 -3.32
C ILE A 284 22.97 -2.35 -3.52
N ARG A 285 23.64 -1.31 -3.02
CA ARG A 285 23.16 0.07 -3.12
C ARG A 285 22.76 0.42 -4.56
N ASP A 286 21.61 1.07 -4.69
CA ASP A 286 21.00 1.55 -5.95
C ASP A 286 20.68 0.47 -7.01
N ARG A 287 20.93 -0.81 -6.70
CA ARG A 287 20.87 -1.92 -7.66
C ARG A 287 19.92 -3.02 -7.20
N LEU A 288 20.09 -3.53 -5.99
CA LEU A 288 19.40 -4.72 -5.53
C LEU A 288 18.91 -4.51 -4.10
N GLY A 289 17.60 -4.62 -3.90
CA GLY A 289 16.94 -4.45 -2.61
C GLY A 289 16.16 -5.71 -2.21
N LEU A 290 16.09 -5.97 -0.91
CA LEU A 290 15.27 -7.02 -0.32
C LEU A 290 14.30 -6.43 0.69
N MET A 291 13.05 -6.88 0.67
CA MET A 291 12.07 -6.62 1.73
C MET A 291 11.40 -7.93 2.13
N LEU A 292 11.22 -8.11 3.43
CA LEU A 292 10.40 -9.14 4.03
C LEU A 292 9.31 -8.47 4.86
N TYR A 293 8.07 -8.92 4.71
CA TYR A 293 6.99 -8.47 5.56
C TYR A 293 5.98 -9.58 5.79
N GLY A 294 5.24 -9.48 6.88
CA GLY A 294 4.30 -10.51 7.24
C GLY A 294 3.63 -10.24 8.56
N GLY A 295 2.87 -11.22 9.01
CA GLY A 295 2.19 -11.11 10.28
C GLY A 295 1.49 -12.38 10.71
N ARG A 296 0.98 -12.31 11.93
CA ARG A 296 0.09 -13.27 12.54
C ARG A 296 -1.12 -12.51 13.07
N SER A 297 -2.33 -12.97 12.74
CA SER A 297 -3.56 -12.43 13.32
C SER A 297 -4.37 -13.55 13.93
N ASP A 298 -4.75 -13.40 15.19
CA ASP A 298 -5.73 -14.24 15.88
C ASP A 298 -6.98 -13.40 16.10
N ARG A 299 -8.08 -13.77 15.45
CA ARG A 299 -9.34 -13.03 15.51
C ARG A 299 -10.42 -13.87 16.14
N GLN A 300 -11.04 -13.29 17.16
CA GLN A 300 -12.29 -13.81 17.70
C GLN A 300 -13.47 -13.12 17.03
N GLY A 301 -14.46 -13.92 16.62
CA GLY A 301 -15.72 -13.45 16.09
C GLY A 301 -16.51 -12.70 17.17
N ARG A 302 -17.28 -11.70 16.74
CA ARG A 302 -18.16 -10.95 17.64
C ARG A 302 -19.47 -11.72 17.83
N LEU A 303 -20.00 -11.72 19.05
CA LEU A 303 -21.32 -12.26 19.31
C LEU A 303 -22.38 -11.42 18.57
N PRO A 304 -23.38 -12.04 17.93
CA PRO A 304 -24.49 -11.31 17.35
C PRO A 304 -25.25 -10.50 18.41
N PRO A 305 -25.86 -9.35 18.04
CA PRO A 305 -26.63 -8.51 18.97
C PRO A 305 -27.81 -9.23 19.64
N ASP A 306 -28.32 -10.29 19.02
CA ASP A 306 -29.44 -11.09 19.54
C ASP A 306 -29.03 -12.08 20.66
N GLY A 307 -27.74 -12.10 21.04
CA GLY A 307 -27.24 -12.93 22.13
C GLY A 307 -27.27 -14.43 21.83
N SER A 308 -27.57 -14.84 20.59
CA SER A 308 -27.52 -16.25 20.23
C SER A 308 -26.07 -16.74 20.33
N ALA A 309 -25.84 -17.73 21.21
CA ALA A 309 -24.55 -18.39 21.38
C ALA A 309 -24.16 -19.27 20.18
N LEU A 310 -24.89 -19.16 19.05
CA LEU A 310 -24.52 -19.77 17.79
C LEU A 310 -23.30 -19.03 17.20
N ARG A 311 -22.17 -19.47 17.75
CA ARG A 311 -20.86 -19.65 17.11
C ARG A 311 -20.02 -18.38 16.97
N ARG A 312 -19.40 -17.99 18.09
CA ARG A 312 -18.17 -17.18 18.08
C ARG A 312 -17.16 -17.88 17.16
N GLY A 313 -16.92 -17.33 15.98
CA GLY A 313 -15.89 -17.83 15.07
C GLY A 313 -14.50 -17.57 15.64
N HIS A 314 -13.53 -18.38 15.28
CA HIS A 314 -12.11 -18.12 15.54
C HIS A 314 -11.35 -18.21 14.22
N SER A 315 -10.38 -17.33 14.01
CA SER A 315 -9.55 -17.38 12.81
C SER A 315 -8.12 -16.98 13.12
N GLU A 316 -7.20 -17.89 12.84
CA GLU A 316 -5.77 -17.68 12.94
C GLU A 316 -5.21 -17.56 11.52
N ARG A 317 -4.46 -16.49 11.24
CA ARG A 317 -3.77 -16.30 9.98
C ARG A 317 -2.30 -16.04 10.22
N VAL A 318 -1.45 -16.61 9.38
CA VAL A 318 -0.02 -16.32 9.30
C VAL A 318 0.32 -16.09 7.84
N ASN A 319 0.95 -14.96 7.53
CA ASN A 319 1.40 -14.62 6.19
C ASN A 319 2.84 -14.11 6.20
N LEU A 320 3.58 -14.42 5.14
CA LEU A 320 4.93 -13.96 4.89
C LEU A 320 5.07 -13.66 3.41
N VAL A 321 5.67 -12.52 3.10
CA VAL A 321 6.00 -12.08 1.74
C VAL A 321 7.47 -11.68 1.72
N GLY A 322 8.15 -12.07 0.66
CA GLY A 322 9.47 -11.57 0.32
C GLY A 322 9.47 -10.93 -1.06
N ARG A 323 10.09 -9.75 -1.15
CA ARG A 323 10.29 -8.99 -2.37
C ARG A 323 11.76 -8.79 -2.62
N LEU A 324 12.21 -9.14 -3.83
CA LEU A 324 13.51 -8.77 -4.36
C LEU A 324 13.30 -7.76 -5.49
N SER A 325 13.85 -6.55 -5.33
CA SER A 325 13.78 -5.49 -6.34
C SER A 325 15.15 -5.28 -6.96
N TRP A 326 15.25 -5.37 -8.28
CA TRP A 326 16.49 -5.28 -9.04
C TRP A 326 16.41 -4.22 -10.13
N ASN A 327 17.14 -3.12 -9.94
CA ASN A 327 17.40 -2.13 -10.98
C ASN A 327 18.51 -2.66 -11.91
N LEU A 328 18.11 -3.22 -13.05
CA LEU A 328 19.03 -3.68 -14.09
C LEU A 328 19.82 -2.49 -14.66
N THR A 329 19.09 -1.41 -14.95
CA THR A 329 19.61 -0.12 -15.40
C THR A 329 18.81 1.01 -14.73
N ARG A 330 19.04 2.27 -15.13
CA ARG A 330 18.20 3.40 -14.67
C ARG A 330 16.77 3.30 -15.17
N ASP A 331 16.55 2.61 -16.28
CA ASP A 331 15.28 2.58 -16.99
C ASP A 331 14.57 1.24 -16.88
N HIS A 332 15.27 0.19 -16.44
CA HIS A 332 14.74 -1.16 -16.32
C HIS A 332 14.82 -1.66 -14.89
N SER A 333 13.68 -2.08 -14.32
CA SER A 333 13.62 -2.73 -13.02
C SER A 333 12.85 -4.05 -13.08
N LEU A 334 13.31 -5.03 -12.30
CA LEU A 334 12.65 -6.31 -12.09
C LEU A 334 12.26 -6.45 -10.62
N ASP A 335 11.02 -6.81 -10.34
CA ASP A 335 10.55 -7.13 -8.99
C ASP A 335 10.08 -8.59 -8.94
N LEU A 336 10.69 -9.38 -8.06
CA LEU A 336 10.27 -10.73 -7.73
C LEU A 336 9.59 -10.73 -6.37
N ASP A 337 8.30 -11.06 -6.34
CA ASP A 337 7.53 -11.28 -5.11
C ASP A 337 7.29 -12.77 -4.91
N LEU A 338 7.46 -13.24 -3.68
CA LEU A 338 7.09 -14.58 -3.24
C LEU A 338 6.26 -14.46 -1.97
N TRP A 339 5.12 -15.13 -1.90
CA TRP A 339 4.30 -15.11 -0.69
C TRP A 339 3.81 -16.49 -0.29
N ARG A 340 3.52 -16.59 1.00
CA ARG A 340 2.87 -17.72 1.62
C ARG A 340 1.96 -17.24 2.72
N SER A 341 0.70 -17.67 2.66
CA SER A 341 -0.30 -17.41 3.68
C SER A 341 -0.98 -18.71 4.10
N ARG A 342 -1.31 -18.80 5.38
CA ARG A 342 -2.09 -19.89 5.94
C ARG A 342 -3.14 -19.29 6.86
N GLN A 343 -4.37 -19.68 6.64
CA GLN A 343 -5.49 -19.38 7.51
C GLN A 343 -6.06 -20.67 8.07
N ARG A 344 -6.38 -20.69 9.36
CA ARG A 344 -7.20 -21.68 10.02
C ARG A 344 -8.41 -20.97 10.59
N PHE A 345 -9.57 -21.57 10.46
CA PHE A 345 -10.78 -20.99 11.01
C PHE A 345 -11.66 -22.08 11.61
N GLU A 346 -12.40 -21.69 12.64
CA GLU A 346 -13.34 -22.53 13.35
C GLU A 346 -14.65 -21.77 13.51
N HIS A 347 -15.76 -22.45 13.28
CA HIS A 347 -17.09 -21.90 13.44
C HIS A 347 -18.04 -22.96 13.98
N GLY A 348 -18.19 -22.96 15.32
CA GLY A 348 -18.94 -23.96 16.05
C GLY A 348 -18.30 -25.35 15.99
N ALA A 349 -18.96 -26.31 15.34
CA ALA A 349 -18.50 -27.70 15.26
C ALA A 349 -17.67 -28.01 14.01
N GLY A 350 -17.55 -27.05 13.09
CA GLY A 350 -16.77 -27.20 11.86
C GLY A 350 -15.64 -26.20 11.81
N GLY A 351 -14.66 -26.46 10.95
CA GLY A 351 -13.52 -25.59 10.73
C GLY A 351 -12.84 -25.95 9.43
N GLY A 352 -11.83 -25.17 9.07
CA GLY A 352 -11.10 -25.39 7.85
C GLY A 352 -9.76 -24.70 7.83
N ARG A 353 -9.02 -24.96 6.76
CA ARG A 353 -7.72 -24.40 6.50
C ARG A 353 -7.65 -23.92 5.07
N ILE A 354 -7.12 -22.73 4.91
CA ILE A 354 -6.78 -22.15 3.61
C ILE A 354 -5.27 -22.02 3.57
N ARG A 355 -4.65 -22.45 2.47
CA ARG A 355 -3.25 -22.19 2.19
C ARG A 355 -3.20 -21.46 0.86
N ASP A 356 -2.59 -20.30 0.87
CA ASP A 356 -2.35 -19.52 -0.32
C ASP A 356 -0.84 -19.36 -0.51
N ASN A 357 -0.36 -19.57 -1.72
CA ASN A 357 1.03 -19.38 -2.06
C ASN A 357 1.09 -18.75 -3.44
N GLY A 358 2.13 -17.97 -3.68
CA GLY A 358 2.35 -17.54 -5.05
C GLY A 358 3.65 -16.82 -5.26
N ALA A 359 3.84 -16.48 -6.53
CA ALA A 359 5.00 -15.79 -7.03
C ALA A 359 4.58 -14.79 -8.10
N SER A 360 5.28 -13.67 -8.17
CA SER A 360 5.15 -12.75 -9.29
C SER A 360 6.50 -12.21 -9.72
N LEU A 361 6.68 -12.07 -11.03
CA LEU A 361 7.81 -11.39 -11.64
C LEU A 361 7.27 -10.20 -12.42
N THR A 362 7.67 -9.00 -12.03
CA THR A 362 7.29 -7.75 -12.67
C THR A 362 8.51 -7.14 -13.37
N HIS A 363 8.36 -6.71 -14.60
CA HIS A 363 9.37 -5.94 -15.35
C HIS A 363 8.79 -4.58 -15.69
N ARG A 364 9.48 -3.53 -15.25
CA ARG A 364 9.15 -2.15 -15.58
C ARG A 364 10.24 -1.57 -16.46
N ILE A 365 9.83 -0.96 -17.56
CA ILE A 365 10.67 -0.27 -18.52
C ILE A 365 10.18 1.17 -18.60
N ARG A 366 11.05 2.12 -18.28
CA ARG A 366 10.86 3.54 -18.54
C ARG A 366 11.49 3.87 -19.88
N TRP A 367 10.68 4.36 -20.80
CA TRP A 367 11.14 4.80 -22.11
C TRP A 367 11.40 6.31 -22.09
N SER A 368 11.98 6.83 -23.16
CA SER A 368 12.09 8.27 -23.37
C SER A 368 10.72 8.95 -23.39
N ALA A 369 10.69 10.25 -23.12
CA ALA A 369 9.47 11.07 -23.15
C ALA A 369 8.35 10.61 -22.18
N GLY A 370 8.70 9.94 -21.08
CA GLY A 370 7.76 9.55 -20.03
C GLY A 370 6.86 8.36 -20.38
N ALA A 371 7.13 7.66 -21.49
CA ALA A 371 6.49 6.39 -21.76
C ALA A 371 6.95 5.31 -20.77
N GLU A 372 6.06 4.37 -20.44
CA GLU A 372 6.36 3.28 -19.52
C GLU A 372 5.68 2.01 -19.97
N THR A 373 6.41 0.89 -19.88
CA THR A 373 5.85 -0.46 -20.01
C THR A 373 6.01 -1.21 -18.70
N VAL A 374 4.91 -1.75 -18.19
CA VAL A 374 4.90 -2.63 -17.01
C VAL A 374 4.33 -3.97 -17.42
N SER A 375 5.13 -5.02 -17.29
CA SER A 375 4.70 -6.39 -17.55
C SER A 375 4.83 -7.22 -16.29
N PHE A 376 3.89 -8.11 -16.02
CA PHE A 376 4.01 -9.08 -14.94
C PHE A 376 3.56 -10.47 -15.34
N LEU A 377 4.22 -11.47 -14.77
CA LEU A 377 3.76 -12.84 -14.69
C LEU A 377 3.46 -13.13 -13.23
N PHE A 378 2.24 -13.55 -12.93
CA PHE A 378 1.72 -13.79 -11.58
C PHE A 378 1.12 -15.18 -11.53
N ARG A 379 1.51 -15.98 -10.54
CA ARG A 379 0.90 -17.27 -10.25
C ARG A 379 0.51 -17.35 -8.79
N GLU A 380 -0.70 -17.81 -8.54
CA GLU A 380 -1.28 -17.98 -7.21
C GLU A 380 -1.93 -19.37 -7.12
N THR A 381 -1.66 -20.09 -6.05
CA THR A 381 -2.29 -21.37 -5.75
C THR A 381 -2.91 -21.33 -4.37
N THR A 382 -4.22 -21.61 -4.32
CA THR A 382 -4.96 -21.74 -3.08
C THR A 382 -5.50 -23.15 -2.91
N ASP A 383 -5.20 -23.74 -1.76
CA ASP A 383 -5.80 -24.98 -1.27
C ASP A 383 -6.79 -24.67 -0.15
N PHE A 384 -7.98 -25.26 -0.24
CA PHE A 384 -9.02 -25.20 0.77
C PHE A 384 -9.32 -26.60 1.31
N ASP A 385 -9.26 -26.75 2.62
CA ASP A 385 -9.38 -28.03 3.33
C ASP A 385 -10.31 -27.86 4.55
N ALA A 386 -11.56 -28.30 4.42
CA ALA A 386 -12.58 -28.26 5.47
C ALA A 386 -13.44 -29.54 5.40
N ASP A 387 -14.78 -29.41 5.49
CA ASP A 387 -15.74 -30.49 5.26
C ASP A 387 -15.64 -31.08 3.83
N TYR A 388 -14.95 -30.39 2.91
CA TYR A 388 -14.55 -30.82 1.58
C TYR A 388 -13.15 -30.27 1.25
N GLN A 389 -12.53 -30.82 0.22
CA GLN A 389 -11.27 -30.34 -0.32
C GLN A 389 -11.48 -29.75 -1.71
N SER A 390 -10.85 -28.60 -1.95
CA SER A 390 -10.88 -27.90 -3.23
C SER A 390 -9.64 -27.03 -3.36
N GLY A 391 -9.40 -26.51 -4.56
CA GLY A 391 -8.29 -25.61 -4.80
C GLY A 391 -8.49 -24.80 -6.07
N HIS A 392 -7.64 -23.79 -6.21
CA HIS A 392 -7.60 -22.88 -7.36
C HIS A 392 -6.14 -22.59 -7.72
N ASP A 393 -5.82 -22.62 -9.01
CA ASP A 393 -4.52 -22.21 -9.55
C ASP A 393 -4.83 -21.14 -10.60
N ALA A 394 -4.26 -19.95 -10.40
CA ALA A 394 -4.43 -18.81 -11.27
C ALA A 394 -3.08 -18.42 -11.85
N LEU A 395 -2.98 -18.38 -13.18
CA LEU A 395 -1.82 -17.84 -13.88
C LEU A 395 -2.25 -16.62 -14.68
N THR A 396 -1.70 -15.46 -14.35
CA THR A 396 -1.95 -14.21 -15.06
C THR A 396 -0.66 -13.68 -15.67
N PHE A 397 -0.71 -13.40 -16.97
CA PHE A 397 0.28 -12.58 -17.65
C PHE A 397 -0.40 -11.29 -18.10
N SER A 398 0.19 -10.15 -17.75
CA SER A 398 -0.32 -8.84 -18.17
C SER A 398 0.84 -7.97 -18.64
N THR A 399 0.62 -7.22 -19.71
CA THR A 399 1.56 -6.21 -20.19
C THR A 399 0.83 -4.92 -20.52
N ARG A 400 1.15 -3.90 -19.73
CA ARG A 400 0.77 -2.48 -19.79
C ARG A 400 1.77 -1.61 -20.55
N SER A 401 1.40 -0.83 -21.57
CA SER A 401 2.23 0.30 -22.04
C SER A 401 1.45 1.61 -22.07
N SER A 402 2.07 2.70 -21.61
CA SER A 402 1.59 4.08 -21.80
C SER A 402 2.56 4.83 -22.66
N LEU A 403 1.96 5.76 -23.39
CA LEU A 403 2.66 6.86 -23.99
C LEU A 403 1.88 8.16 -23.72
N PRO A 404 2.47 9.15 -23.05
CA PRO A 404 1.93 10.50 -23.08
C PRO A 404 2.02 11.06 -24.51
N TRP A 405 0.93 11.65 -25.00
CA TRP A 405 0.81 12.28 -26.31
C TRP A 405 0.12 13.65 -26.17
N GLY A 406 0.94 14.68 -25.92
CA GLY A 406 0.43 16.02 -25.61
C GLY A 406 -0.38 16.01 -24.29
N PRO A 407 -1.62 16.53 -24.27
CA PRO A 407 -2.50 16.46 -23.09
C PRO A 407 -3.20 15.08 -22.96
N HIS A 408 -2.95 14.15 -23.87
CA HIS A 408 -3.59 12.84 -23.88
C HIS A 408 -2.62 11.75 -23.42
N HIS A 409 -3.17 10.63 -22.95
CA HIS A 409 -2.41 9.41 -22.71
C HIS A 409 -2.96 8.29 -23.58
N LEU A 410 -2.08 7.62 -24.32
CA LEU A 410 -2.40 6.41 -25.04
C LEU A 410 -1.94 5.21 -24.22
N THR A 411 -2.88 4.37 -23.81
CA THR A 411 -2.61 3.13 -23.08
C THR A 411 -3.05 1.95 -23.92
N PHE A 412 -2.17 0.98 -24.11
CA PHE A 412 -2.47 -0.28 -24.76
C PHE A 412 -1.87 -1.42 -23.97
N GLY A 413 -2.49 -2.59 -24.04
CA GLY A 413 -2.05 -3.74 -23.27
C GLY A 413 -2.70 -5.03 -23.69
N PHE A 414 -2.15 -6.10 -23.14
CA PHE A 414 -2.65 -7.44 -23.29
C PHE A 414 -2.65 -8.13 -21.93
N GLU A 415 -3.72 -8.85 -21.65
CA GLU A 415 -3.82 -9.67 -20.44
C GLU A 415 -4.34 -11.05 -20.80
N HIS A 416 -3.71 -12.06 -20.22
CA HIS A 416 -4.11 -13.45 -20.31
C HIS A 416 -4.23 -14.02 -18.90
N ARG A 417 -5.38 -14.65 -18.63
CA ARG A 417 -5.65 -15.37 -17.38
C ARG A 417 -6.00 -16.81 -17.71
N HIS A 418 -5.38 -17.76 -17.02
CA HIS A 418 -5.67 -19.18 -17.07
C HIS A 418 -6.02 -19.69 -15.68
#